data_AF-A0AAG5D3G8-F1
#
_entry.id   AF-A0AAG5D3G8-F1
#
_cell.length_a   1.000
_cell.length_b   1.000
_cell.length_c   1.000
_cell.angle_alpha   90.00
_cell.angle_beta   90.00
_cell.angle_gamma   90.00
#
_symmetry.space_group_name_H-M   'P 1'
#
loop_
_entity.id
_entity.type
_entity.pdbx_description
1 polymer ?
#
loop_
_entity_poly.entity_id
_entity_poly.type
_entity_poly.pdbx_seq_one_letter_code
_entity_poly.pdbx_strand_id
1 'polypeptide(L)'
;MNDWYECELAPGSRSWKSLSLVRRMHLSASNSASKRNLGFINQVEMALTTFGFMGFPLVRPHLLGIRYDNREDQEAFVHLWAVLGFMLGVEDQYNMCLHRLEVVEMICRVMVRYIFLPSLQLETPLFRQMMGAIVDAFADYMPFMSYESVMFLTRRLVGVPGYQYAVDMEKENICRRLLSMDELNGVLQYMETKDGYRQVIEMYRAIFSDKIRLYHVKDLYCASLNDINQNILESSESIDGTYRKLPTEEPDSELNVEEQRQNSSKKHLRELLGLKHNQELVVTRIEDDSEWSTYLNDDKLKLLSTRGQMNAKFTIQSLNRCYSTIGRFTNEWALSFILYRIKRLHGK
;
A
#
# COMPACT_ATOMS: atom_id res chain seq x y z
N MET A 1 1.73 -15.80 12.74
CA MET A 1 2.67 -14.67 12.53
C MET A 1 3.34 -14.25 13.83
N ASN A 2 2.60 -14.16 14.94
CA ASN A 2 3.20 -13.92 16.28
C ASN A 2 4.34 -14.88 16.63
N ASP A 3 4.29 -16.13 16.17
CA ASP A 3 5.37 -17.10 16.40
C ASP A 3 6.74 -16.58 15.96
N TRP A 4 6.83 -15.72 14.94
CA TRP A 4 8.10 -15.17 14.46
C TRP A 4 8.74 -14.17 15.43
N TYR A 5 7.94 -13.60 16.32
CA TYR A 5 8.38 -12.66 17.36
C TYR A 5 8.46 -13.32 18.75
N GLU A 6 7.59 -14.30 19.01
CA GLU A 6 7.44 -14.91 20.35
C GLU A 6 8.21 -16.23 20.51
N CYS A 7 8.62 -16.89 19.43
CA CYS A 7 9.35 -18.15 19.48
C CYS A 7 10.77 -18.00 18.93
N GLU A 8 11.72 -18.68 19.58
CA GLU A 8 13.09 -18.79 19.08
C GLU A 8 13.12 -19.27 17.63
N LEU A 9 13.90 -18.60 16.78
CA LEU A 9 14.09 -18.97 15.40
C LEU A 9 15.21 -20.01 15.26
N ALA A 10 14.92 -21.24 15.67
CA ALA A 10 15.84 -22.38 15.58
C ALA A 10 15.25 -23.53 14.73
N PRO A 11 16.08 -24.38 14.08
CA PRO A 11 15.60 -25.54 13.35
C PRO A 11 14.60 -26.39 14.15
N GLY A 12 13.44 -26.66 13.58
CA GLY A 12 12.38 -27.48 14.21
C GLY A 12 11.42 -26.73 15.15
N SER A 13 11.73 -25.48 15.50
CA SER A 13 10.84 -24.58 16.26
C SER A 13 9.54 -24.26 15.51
N ARG A 14 8.57 -23.65 16.21
CA ARG A 14 7.30 -23.20 15.59
C ARG A 14 7.52 -22.11 14.55
N SER A 15 8.36 -21.11 14.83
CA SER A 15 8.72 -20.04 13.90
C SER A 15 9.39 -20.60 12.65
N TRP A 16 10.34 -21.53 12.80
CA TRP A 16 11.01 -22.20 11.67
C TRP A 16 10.04 -22.98 10.78
N LYS A 17 9.15 -23.78 11.39
CA LYS A 17 8.12 -24.54 10.66
C LYS A 17 7.16 -23.61 9.94
N SER A 18 6.75 -22.51 10.58
CA SER A 18 5.89 -21.49 10.00
C SER A 18 6.55 -20.82 8.79
N LEU A 19 7.80 -20.38 8.89
CA LEU A 19 8.54 -19.78 7.77
C LEU A 19 8.72 -20.75 6.61
N SER A 20 9.08 -22.01 6.92
CA SER A 20 9.21 -23.07 5.92
C SER A 20 7.88 -23.34 5.21
N LEU A 21 6.75 -23.26 5.93
CA LEU A 21 5.43 -23.39 5.35
C LEU A 21 5.10 -22.21 4.42
N VAL A 22 5.32 -20.96 4.86
CA VAL A 22 5.05 -19.77 4.04
C VAL A 22 5.88 -19.80 2.75
N ARG A 23 7.17 -20.15 2.82
CA ARG A 23 8.00 -20.29 1.62
C ARG A 23 7.44 -21.33 0.65
N ARG A 24 6.96 -22.48 1.15
CA ARG A 24 6.30 -23.50 0.31
C ARG A 24 4.98 -22.99 -0.28
N MET A 25 4.21 -22.20 0.46
CA MET A 25 2.98 -21.59 -0.04
C MET A 25 3.25 -20.60 -1.16
N HIS A 26 4.27 -19.74 -1.04
CA HIS A 26 4.67 -18.83 -2.12
C HIS A 26 5.09 -19.60 -3.37
N LEU A 27 5.89 -20.66 -3.23
CA LEU A 27 6.27 -21.51 -4.35
C LEU A 27 5.06 -22.19 -5.00
N SER A 28 4.13 -22.70 -4.19
CA SER A 28 2.91 -23.35 -4.69
C SER A 28 2.01 -22.37 -5.44
N ALA A 29 1.77 -21.18 -4.88
CA ALA A 29 1.00 -20.12 -5.51
C ALA A 29 1.63 -19.69 -6.83
N SER A 30 2.95 -19.50 -6.85
CA SER A 30 3.66 -19.08 -8.05
C SER A 30 3.66 -20.16 -9.13
N ASN A 31 3.84 -21.43 -8.78
CA ASN A 31 3.69 -22.53 -9.74
C ASN A 31 2.28 -22.62 -10.32
N SER A 32 1.26 -22.34 -9.52
CA SER A 32 -0.14 -22.29 -9.97
C SER A 32 -0.38 -21.12 -10.92
N ALA A 33 0.13 -19.93 -10.60
CA ALA A 33 0.04 -18.74 -11.44
C ALA A 33 0.79 -18.92 -12.77
N SER A 34 2.01 -19.46 -12.75
CA SER A 34 2.81 -19.73 -13.95
C SER A 34 2.11 -20.72 -14.89
N LYS A 35 1.47 -21.77 -14.36
CA LYS A 35 0.67 -22.72 -15.17
C LYS A 35 -0.50 -22.07 -15.89
N ARG A 36 -0.96 -20.91 -15.41
CA ARG A 36 -2.05 -20.12 -15.99
C ARG A 36 -1.55 -18.89 -16.77
N ASN A 37 -0.24 -18.77 -16.99
CA ASN A 37 0.39 -17.61 -17.63
C ASN A 37 0.08 -16.27 -16.91
N LEU A 38 -0.10 -16.31 -15.59
CA LEU A 38 -0.38 -15.12 -14.76
C LEU A 38 0.89 -14.53 -14.13
N GLY A 39 2.04 -15.18 -14.30
CA GLY A 39 3.32 -14.77 -13.71
C GLY A 39 3.74 -15.61 -12.50
N PHE A 40 4.74 -15.11 -11.77
CA PHE A 40 5.39 -15.75 -10.63
C PHE A 40 5.72 -14.69 -9.57
N ILE A 41 5.70 -15.04 -8.28
CA ILE A 41 6.07 -14.10 -7.21
C ILE A 41 7.56 -13.76 -7.28
N ASN A 42 7.91 -12.58 -7.76
CA ASN A 42 9.30 -12.22 -8.03
C ASN A 42 10.01 -11.56 -6.82
N GLN A 43 11.32 -11.34 -6.92
CA GLN A 43 12.14 -10.75 -5.85
C GLN A 43 11.69 -9.33 -5.46
N VAL A 44 11.21 -8.53 -6.43
CA VAL A 44 10.69 -7.17 -6.16
C VAL A 44 9.40 -7.25 -5.33
N GLU A 45 8.49 -8.16 -5.68
CA GLU A 45 7.24 -8.37 -4.93
C GLU A 45 7.51 -8.88 -3.51
N MET A 46 8.49 -9.78 -3.34
CA MET A 46 8.93 -10.21 -2.02
C MET A 46 9.49 -9.03 -1.21
N ALA A 47 10.35 -8.19 -1.80
CA ALA A 47 10.92 -7.02 -1.12
C ALA A 47 9.86 -5.97 -0.75
N LEU A 48 8.90 -5.68 -1.64
CA LEU A 48 7.77 -4.79 -1.37
C LEU A 48 6.86 -5.35 -0.28
N THR A 49 6.65 -6.66 -0.26
CA THR A 49 5.89 -7.32 0.80
C THR A 49 6.61 -7.23 2.14
N THR A 50 7.93 -7.45 2.18
CA THR A 50 8.76 -7.25 3.37
C THR A 50 8.65 -5.81 3.88
N PHE A 51 8.69 -4.82 2.99
CA PHE A 51 8.45 -3.43 3.37
C PHE A 51 7.10 -3.24 4.06
N GLY A 52 6.03 -3.87 3.56
CA GLY A 52 4.70 -3.76 4.19
C GLY A 52 4.69 -4.17 5.67
N PHE A 53 5.53 -5.13 6.06
CA PHE A 53 5.62 -5.59 7.44
C PHE A 53 6.61 -4.83 8.33
N MET A 54 7.72 -4.32 7.77
CA MET A 54 8.79 -3.71 8.58
C MET A 54 8.98 -2.21 8.31
N GLY A 55 8.70 -1.77 7.09
CA GLY A 55 8.99 -0.42 6.62
C GLY A 55 8.17 0.64 7.34
N PHE A 56 6.84 0.45 7.44
CA PHE A 56 5.99 1.39 8.18
C PHE A 56 6.30 1.42 9.69
N PRO A 57 6.49 0.29 10.40
CA PRO A 57 7.01 0.31 11.75
C PRO A 57 8.29 1.13 11.92
N LEU A 58 9.23 1.00 10.98
CA LEU A 58 10.50 1.70 11.01
C LEU A 58 10.35 3.21 10.76
N VAL A 59 9.69 3.62 9.66
CA VAL A 59 9.67 5.05 9.25
C VAL A 59 8.46 5.84 9.78
N ARG A 60 7.42 5.17 10.29
CA ARG A 60 6.23 5.80 10.88
C ARG A 60 5.75 5.13 12.19
N PRO A 61 6.65 4.89 13.16
CA PRO A 61 6.27 4.24 14.41
C PRO A 61 5.19 5.01 15.17
N HIS A 62 5.19 6.35 15.06
CA HIS A 62 4.23 7.25 15.70
C HIS A 62 2.78 7.08 15.24
N LEU A 63 2.55 6.63 14.01
CA LEU A 63 1.20 6.35 13.50
C LEU A 63 0.73 4.93 13.83
N LEU A 64 1.62 4.10 14.36
CA LEU A 64 1.36 2.70 14.72
C LEU A 64 1.42 2.47 16.23
N GLY A 65 1.69 3.52 17.02
CA GLY A 65 1.82 3.43 18.47
C GLY A 65 3.06 2.64 18.90
N ILE A 66 4.04 2.51 18.00
CA ILE A 66 5.31 1.82 18.24
C ILE A 66 6.28 2.80 18.89
N ARG A 67 7.02 2.31 19.88
CA ARG A 67 8.07 3.05 20.55
C ARG A 67 9.34 2.21 20.52
N TYR A 68 10.41 2.84 20.04
CA TYR A 68 11.76 2.32 20.19
C TYR A 68 12.39 3.00 21.39
N ASP A 69 12.94 2.24 22.34
CA ASP A 69 13.55 2.82 23.53
C ASP A 69 14.99 3.26 23.25
N ASN A 70 15.65 2.60 22.30
CA ASN A 70 16.99 2.97 21.85
C ASN A 70 17.19 2.62 20.36
N ARG A 71 18.40 2.89 19.85
CA ARG A 71 18.78 2.60 18.47
C ARG A 71 18.98 1.10 18.22
N GLU A 72 19.52 0.38 19.20
CA GLU A 72 19.78 -1.06 19.11
C GLU A 72 18.49 -1.84 18.87
N ASP A 73 17.36 -1.43 19.48
CA ASP A 73 16.05 -2.04 19.24
C ASP A 73 15.61 -1.93 17.76
N GLN A 74 15.92 -0.80 17.11
CA GLN A 74 15.61 -0.58 15.69
C GLN A 74 16.51 -1.44 14.80
N GLU A 75 17.81 -1.47 15.10
CA GLU A 75 18.78 -2.29 14.37
C GLU A 75 18.46 -3.79 14.53
N ALA A 76 18.08 -4.24 15.73
CA ALA A 76 17.64 -5.61 15.99
C ALA A 76 16.35 -5.95 15.22
N PHE A 77 15.38 -5.03 15.17
CA PHE A 77 14.15 -5.22 14.40
C PHE A 77 14.44 -5.34 12.89
N VAL A 78 15.31 -4.49 12.35
CA VAL A 78 15.76 -4.57 10.96
C VAL A 78 16.51 -5.88 10.69
N HIS A 79 17.43 -6.27 11.59
CA HIS A 79 18.20 -7.51 11.47
C HIS A 79 17.29 -8.74 11.47
N LEU A 80 16.27 -8.79 12.34
CA LEU A 80 15.25 -9.83 12.32
C LEU A 80 14.63 -9.95 10.92
N TRP A 81 14.19 -8.84 10.33
CA TRP A 81 13.61 -8.85 8.99
C TRP A 81 14.60 -9.17 7.87
N ALA A 82 15.89 -8.91 8.05
CA ALA A 82 16.93 -9.40 7.14
C ALA A 82 16.98 -10.93 7.12
N VAL A 83 16.99 -11.56 8.30
CA VAL A 83 16.99 -13.02 8.45
C VAL A 83 15.69 -13.63 7.92
N LEU A 84 14.53 -13.05 8.26
CA LEU A 84 13.24 -13.52 7.77
C LEU A 84 13.14 -13.44 6.24
N GLY A 85 13.60 -12.33 5.64
CA GLY A 85 13.66 -12.16 4.19
C GLY A 85 14.49 -13.25 3.52
N PHE A 86 15.71 -13.48 4.00
CA PHE A 86 16.59 -14.54 3.52
C PHE A 86 15.92 -15.92 3.61
N MET A 87 15.34 -16.26 4.78
CA MET A 87 14.67 -17.55 4.98
C MET A 87 13.47 -17.75 4.06
N LEU A 88 12.74 -16.69 3.73
CA LEU A 88 11.62 -16.70 2.79
C LEU A 88 12.07 -16.76 1.32
N GLY A 89 13.36 -16.62 1.04
CA GLY A 89 13.95 -16.75 -0.30
C GLY A 89 14.27 -15.43 -0.99
N VAL A 90 14.31 -14.31 -0.26
CA VAL A 90 14.86 -13.05 -0.78
C VAL A 90 16.36 -13.20 -0.93
N GLU A 91 16.89 -12.99 -2.13
CA GLU A 91 18.35 -13.00 -2.35
C GLU A 91 18.97 -11.77 -1.68
N ASP A 92 20.19 -11.91 -1.18
CA ASP A 92 20.88 -10.85 -0.43
C ASP A 92 20.94 -9.51 -1.18
N GLN A 93 21.13 -9.54 -2.51
CA GLN A 93 21.15 -8.34 -3.36
C GLN A 93 19.82 -7.58 -3.41
N TYR A 94 18.69 -8.23 -3.10
CA TYR A 94 17.36 -7.62 -3.03
C TYR A 94 16.87 -7.43 -1.58
N ASN A 95 17.65 -7.89 -0.60
CA ASN A 95 17.29 -7.80 0.81
C ASN A 95 17.72 -6.44 1.39
N MET A 96 16.81 -5.47 1.31
CA MET A 96 17.08 -4.10 1.79
C MET A 96 17.55 -4.03 3.26
N CYS A 97 17.17 -5.01 4.09
CA CYS A 97 17.48 -5.04 5.53
C CYS A 97 18.95 -5.39 5.84
N LEU A 98 19.75 -5.81 4.85
CA LEU A 98 21.17 -6.11 5.04
C LEU A 98 22.04 -4.85 5.13
N HIS A 99 21.49 -3.68 4.84
CA HIS A 99 22.21 -2.42 4.94
C HIS A 99 22.15 -1.83 6.35
N ARG A 100 22.97 -0.80 6.59
CA ARG A 100 22.92 0.00 7.82
C ARG A 100 21.56 0.69 7.96
N LEU A 101 21.11 0.89 9.21
CA LEU A 101 19.80 1.44 9.53
C LEU A 101 19.42 2.68 8.71
N GLU A 102 20.34 3.64 8.54
CA GLU A 102 20.09 4.88 7.78
C GLU A 102 19.74 4.61 6.32
N VAL A 103 20.40 3.61 5.72
CA VAL A 103 20.17 3.21 4.33
C VAL A 103 18.82 2.51 4.22
N VAL A 104 18.49 1.64 5.18
CA VAL A 104 17.20 0.94 5.24
C VAL A 104 16.05 1.94 5.37
N GLU A 105 16.19 2.93 6.26
CA GLU A 105 15.23 4.02 6.41
C GLU A 105 15.06 4.82 5.12
N MET A 106 16.15 5.13 4.42
CA MET A 106 16.09 5.86 3.15
C MET A 106 15.36 5.05 2.08
N ILE A 107 15.67 3.76 1.93
CA ILE A 107 14.98 2.85 1.01
C ILE A 107 13.48 2.82 1.34
N CYS A 108 13.14 2.70 2.62
CA CYS A 108 11.75 2.71 3.08
C CYS A 108 11.03 4.02 2.71
N ARG A 109 11.68 5.18 2.88
CA ARG A 109 11.11 6.48 2.49
C ARG A 109 10.92 6.60 0.97
N VAL A 110 11.85 6.09 0.17
CA VAL A 110 11.71 6.01 -1.29
C VAL A 110 10.50 5.16 -1.67
N MET A 111 10.33 3.98 -1.04
CA MET A 111 9.18 3.10 -1.29
C MET A 111 7.85 3.77 -0.90
N VAL A 112 7.78 4.42 0.26
CA VAL A 112 6.57 5.18 0.66
C VAL A 112 6.25 6.23 -0.40
N ARG A 113 7.24 7.04 -0.78
CA ARG A 113 7.03 8.22 -1.63
C ARG A 113 6.68 7.86 -3.08
N TYR A 114 7.39 6.89 -3.64
CA TYR A 114 7.35 6.57 -5.07
C TYR A 114 6.73 5.21 -5.36
N ILE A 115 6.09 4.55 -4.40
CA ILE A 115 5.34 3.32 -4.68
C ILE A 115 4.01 3.38 -3.95
N PHE A 116 4.04 3.35 -2.62
CA PHE A 116 2.81 3.18 -1.84
C PHE A 116 1.88 4.40 -1.90
N LEU A 117 2.41 5.62 -1.79
CA LEU A 117 1.60 6.85 -1.82
C LEU A 117 0.76 6.96 -3.10
N PRO A 118 1.34 6.83 -4.29
CA PRO A 118 0.55 6.87 -5.51
C PRO A 118 -0.30 5.61 -5.71
N SER A 119 0.18 4.40 -5.39
CA SER A 119 -0.62 3.17 -5.56
C SER A 119 -1.89 3.16 -4.71
N LEU A 120 -1.87 3.68 -3.48
CA LEU A 120 -3.07 3.73 -2.62
C LEU A 120 -4.10 4.79 -3.02
N GLN A 121 -3.78 5.64 -3.98
CA GLN A 121 -4.75 6.54 -4.60
C GLN A 121 -5.47 5.87 -5.77
N LEU A 122 -4.87 4.82 -6.35
CA LEU A 122 -5.38 4.09 -7.51
C LEU A 122 -6.11 2.81 -7.06
N GLU A 123 -7.31 2.97 -6.51
CA GLU A 123 -8.16 1.83 -6.09
C GLU A 123 -8.75 1.10 -7.31
N THR A 124 -8.06 0.08 -7.82
CA THR A 124 -8.62 -0.79 -8.86
C THR A 124 -9.78 -1.65 -8.31
N PRO A 125 -10.68 -2.17 -9.17
CA PRO A 125 -11.75 -3.06 -8.74
C PRO A 125 -11.23 -4.30 -7.99
N LEU A 126 -10.14 -4.90 -8.48
CA LEU A 126 -9.49 -6.05 -7.85
C LEU A 126 -8.92 -5.70 -6.47
N PHE A 127 -8.28 -4.53 -6.34
CA PHE A 127 -7.78 -4.04 -5.05
C PHE A 127 -8.92 -3.90 -4.05
N ARG A 128 -10.03 -3.28 -4.46
CA ARG A 128 -11.21 -3.10 -3.60
C ARG A 128 -11.81 -4.43 -3.16
N GLN A 129 -11.91 -5.41 -4.06
CA GLN A 129 -12.39 -6.75 -3.73
C GLN A 129 -11.48 -7.45 -2.71
N MET A 130 -10.17 -7.42 -2.94
CA MET A 130 -9.17 -8.02 -2.05
C MET A 130 -9.21 -7.38 -0.65
N MET A 131 -9.21 -6.04 -0.58
CA MET A 131 -9.26 -5.32 0.68
C MET A 131 -10.61 -5.53 1.40
N GLY A 132 -11.72 -5.62 0.68
CA GLY A 132 -13.01 -5.99 1.23
C GLY A 132 -12.97 -7.35 1.92
N ALA A 133 -12.45 -8.38 1.23
CA ALA A 133 -12.31 -9.72 1.80
C ALA A 133 -11.40 -9.76 3.05
N ILE A 134 -10.32 -8.96 3.06
CA ILE A 134 -9.45 -8.82 4.25
C ILE A 134 -10.24 -8.21 5.40
N VAL A 135 -10.94 -7.10 5.18
CA VAL A 135 -11.74 -6.42 6.21
C VAL A 135 -12.80 -7.35 6.79
N ASP A 136 -13.51 -8.08 5.92
CA ASP A 136 -14.54 -9.03 6.33
C ASP A 136 -13.95 -10.16 7.19
N ALA A 137 -12.78 -10.70 6.81
CA ALA A 137 -12.10 -11.74 7.58
C ALA A 137 -11.70 -11.30 9.01
N PHE A 138 -11.45 -10.00 9.20
CA PHE A 138 -11.09 -9.43 10.49
C PHE A 138 -12.27 -8.84 11.29
N ALA A 139 -13.46 -8.73 10.68
CA ALA A 139 -14.61 -8.05 11.27
C ALA A 139 -15.03 -8.63 12.64
N ASP A 140 -14.92 -9.95 12.82
CA ASP A 140 -15.27 -10.64 14.08
C ASP A 140 -14.27 -10.38 15.22
N TYR A 141 -13.00 -10.07 14.88
CA TYR A 141 -11.93 -9.80 15.83
C TYR A 141 -11.81 -8.32 16.16
N MET A 142 -12.10 -7.47 15.17
CA MET A 142 -12.02 -6.02 15.26
C MET A 142 -13.40 -5.44 14.93
N PRO A 143 -14.37 -5.50 15.87
CA PRO A 143 -15.78 -5.21 15.61
C PRO A 143 -16.07 -3.78 15.15
N PHE A 144 -15.09 -2.88 15.23
CA PHE A 144 -15.23 -1.50 14.77
C PHE A 144 -14.68 -1.28 13.36
N MET A 145 -14.06 -2.29 12.74
CA MET A 145 -13.44 -2.18 11.42
C MET A 145 -14.49 -2.07 10.29
N SER A 146 -14.27 -1.11 9.39
CA SER A 146 -14.98 -0.97 8.11
C SER A 146 -13.97 -0.70 7.00
N TYR A 147 -14.32 -1.01 5.75
CA TYR A 147 -13.46 -0.75 4.59
C TYR A 147 -12.97 0.69 4.55
N GLU A 148 -13.88 1.64 4.75
CA GLU A 148 -13.58 3.07 4.67
C GLU A 148 -12.64 3.50 5.80
N SER A 149 -12.83 2.98 7.02
CA SER A 149 -11.93 3.28 8.14
C SER A 149 -10.53 2.69 7.94
N VAL A 150 -10.42 1.47 7.40
CA VAL A 150 -9.13 0.84 7.09
C VAL A 150 -8.43 1.62 5.99
N MET A 151 -9.12 1.93 4.90
CA MET A 151 -8.54 2.71 3.81
C MET A 151 -8.15 4.11 4.24
N PHE A 152 -8.92 4.77 5.12
CA PHE A 152 -8.55 6.05 5.70
C PHE A 152 -7.25 5.95 6.50
N LEU A 153 -7.16 4.97 7.42
CA LEU A 153 -5.97 4.76 8.24
C LEU A 153 -4.75 4.38 7.41
N THR A 154 -4.91 3.53 6.40
CA THR A 154 -3.83 3.13 5.49
C THR A 154 -3.33 4.32 4.67
N ARG A 155 -4.22 5.17 4.15
CA ARG A 155 -3.83 6.39 3.42
C ARG A 155 -3.16 7.44 4.30
N ARG A 156 -3.64 7.60 5.53
CA ARG A 156 -2.98 8.40 6.56
C ARG A 156 -1.58 7.85 6.86
N LEU A 157 -1.47 6.53 7.04
CA LEU A 157 -0.20 5.86 7.30
C LEU A 157 0.79 6.13 6.17
N VAL A 158 0.37 6.03 4.90
CA VAL A 158 1.27 6.28 3.76
C VAL A 158 1.48 7.77 3.48
N GLY A 159 0.67 8.65 4.06
CA GLY A 159 0.83 10.10 3.91
C GLY A 159 0.21 10.65 2.62
N VAL A 160 -0.93 10.09 2.18
CA VAL A 160 -1.72 10.69 1.10
C VAL A 160 -2.30 12.03 1.58
N PRO A 161 -2.01 13.16 0.90
CA PRO A 161 -2.54 14.47 1.26
C PRO A 161 -4.07 14.45 1.44
N GLY A 162 -4.57 15.13 2.47
CA GLY A 162 -5.99 15.12 2.84
C GLY A 162 -6.37 14.08 3.90
N TYR A 163 -5.48 13.15 4.25
CA TYR A 163 -5.75 12.11 5.26
C TYR A 163 -5.00 12.34 6.58
N GLN A 164 -4.09 13.32 6.61
CA GLN A 164 -3.29 13.67 7.78
C GLN A 164 -4.00 14.67 8.70
N TYR A 165 -3.64 14.62 9.98
CA TYR A 165 -3.91 15.65 10.98
C TYR A 165 -2.71 16.58 11.15
N ALA A 166 -2.91 17.73 11.80
CA ALA A 166 -1.82 18.68 12.09
C ALA A 166 -0.62 18.02 12.80
N VAL A 167 -0.88 17.12 13.76
CA VAL A 167 0.17 16.39 14.50
C VAL A 167 0.98 15.42 13.64
N ASP A 168 0.41 14.96 12.52
CA ASP A 168 1.12 14.08 11.58
C ASP A 168 2.10 14.91 10.73
N MET A 169 1.69 16.13 10.37
CA MET A 169 2.45 17.03 9.50
C MET A 169 3.78 17.45 10.09
N GLU A 170 3.86 17.61 11.41
CA GLU A 170 5.10 17.96 12.12
C GLU A 170 6.23 16.93 11.89
N LYS A 171 5.88 15.69 11.54
CA LYS A 171 6.82 14.56 11.38
C LYS A 171 6.98 14.11 9.94
N GLU A 172 6.31 14.77 9.01
CA GLU A 172 6.14 14.30 7.66
C GLU A 172 7.15 14.98 6.71
N ASN A 173 7.70 14.18 5.80
CA ASN A 173 8.75 14.61 4.88
C ASN A 173 8.59 14.03 3.47
N ILE A 174 7.42 13.47 3.17
CA ILE A 174 7.08 12.86 1.89
C ILE A 174 7.21 13.82 0.71
N CYS A 175 6.93 15.10 0.87
CA CYS A 175 6.98 16.04 -0.26
C CYS A 175 8.41 16.32 -0.75
N ARG A 176 9.42 15.97 0.05
CA ARG A 176 10.83 16.08 -0.35
C ARG A 176 11.13 15.10 -1.47
N ARG A 177 11.73 15.62 -2.54
CA ARG A 177 12.29 14.80 -3.62
C ARG A 177 13.48 14.02 -3.07
N LEU A 178 13.46 12.70 -3.21
CA LEU A 178 14.55 11.81 -2.77
C LEU A 178 15.40 11.29 -3.93
N LEU A 179 14.83 11.24 -5.14
CA LEU A 179 15.52 10.84 -6.37
C LEU A 179 15.50 12.00 -7.38
N SER A 180 16.60 12.17 -8.10
CA SER A 180 16.71 13.05 -9.26
C SER A 180 15.84 12.55 -10.42
N MET A 181 15.58 13.42 -11.40
CA MET A 181 14.82 13.02 -12.59
C MET A 181 15.56 11.97 -13.43
N ASP A 182 16.89 12.02 -13.48
CA ASP A 182 17.68 11.04 -14.21
C ASP A 182 17.59 9.66 -13.55
N GLU A 183 17.62 9.59 -12.22
CA GLU A 183 17.40 8.35 -11.47
C GLU A 183 15.98 7.80 -11.69
N LEU A 184 14.95 8.64 -11.63
CA LEU A 184 13.57 8.24 -11.89
C LEU A 184 13.39 7.70 -13.32
N ASN A 185 13.99 8.38 -14.31
CA ASN A 185 13.98 7.94 -15.70
C ASN A 185 14.71 6.60 -15.86
N GLY A 186 15.85 6.41 -15.17
CA GLY A 186 16.57 5.14 -15.15
C GLY A 186 15.74 3.99 -14.58
N VAL A 187 14.99 4.24 -13.48
CA VAL A 187 14.06 3.25 -12.91
C VAL A 187 12.97 2.87 -13.90
N LEU A 188 12.35 3.87 -14.54
CA LEU A 188 11.32 3.64 -15.57
C LEU A 188 11.87 2.81 -16.73
N GLN A 189 13.03 3.18 -17.27
CA GLN A 189 13.67 2.45 -18.38
C GLN A 189 13.98 1.00 -17.99
N TYR A 190 14.45 0.76 -16.77
CA TYR A 190 14.69 -0.60 -16.27
C TYR A 190 13.38 -1.40 -16.22
N MET A 191 12.31 -0.81 -15.69
CA MET A 191 10.99 -1.47 -15.57
C MET A 191 10.33 -1.73 -16.93
N GLU A 192 10.49 -0.83 -17.91
CA GLU A 192 9.97 -0.97 -19.29
C GLU A 192 10.42 -2.28 -19.96
N THR A 193 11.61 -2.77 -19.59
CA THR A 193 12.17 -4.00 -20.17
C THR A 193 11.64 -5.29 -19.54
N LYS A 194 10.85 -5.23 -18.45
CA LYS A 194 10.41 -6.41 -17.70
C LYS A 194 8.97 -6.81 -18.09
N ASP A 195 8.78 -8.09 -18.38
CA ASP A 195 7.46 -8.65 -18.72
C ASP A 195 6.59 -8.78 -17.44
N GLY A 196 5.28 -8.50 -17.55
CA GLY A 196 4.35 -8.54 -16.40
C GLY A 196 3.95 -7.18 -15.81
N TYR A 197 4.47 -6.07 -16.34
CA TYR A 197 4.20 -4.72 -15.84
C TYR A 197 3.69 -3.72 -16.91
N ARG A 198 3.23 -4.14 -18.09
CA ARG A 198 2.87 -3.17 -19.16
C ARG A 198 1.73 -2.21 -18.80
N GLN A 199 0.66 -2.67 -18.15
CA GLN A 199 -0.38 -1.78 -17.59
C GLN A 199 0.17 -0.91 -16.44
N VAL A 200 1.24 -1.41 -15.81
CA VAL A 200 1.94 -0.78 -14.70
C VAL A 200 2.94 0.25 -15.17
N ILE A 201 3.36 0.26 -16.43
CA ILE A 201 4.29 1.30 -16.92
C ILE A 201 3.65 2.67 -16.87
N GLU A 202 2.38 2.76 -17.25
CA GLU A 202 1.62 4.00 -17.20
C GLU A 202 1.29 4.38 -15.75
N MET A 203 0.97 3.38 -14.93
CA MET A 203 0.90 3.56 -13.48
C MET A 203 2.24 4.07 -12.92
N TYR A 204 3.36 3.54 -13.38
CA TYR A 204 4.70 3.89 -12.94
C TYR A 204 5.09 5.29 -13.41
N ARG A 205 4.68 5.74 -14.60
CA ARG A 205 4.82 7.15 -15.02
C ARG A 205 3.97 8.10 -14.17
N ALA A 206 2.80 7.62 -13.73
CA ALA A 206 1.94 8.34 -12.80
C ALA A 206 2.56 8.44 -11.39
N ILE A 207 3.26 7.38 -10.98
CA ILE A 207 3.91 7.16 -9.68
C ILE A 207 5.28 7.90 -9.58
N PHE A 208 6.18 7.67 -10.55
CA PHE A 208 7.54 8.21 -10.63
C PHE A 208 7.51 9.60 -11.26
N SER A 209 6.89 10.52 -10.52
CA SER A 209 6.76 11.93 -10.86
C SER A 209 7.65 12.78 -9.97
N ASP A 210 8.14 13.88 -10.53
CA ASP A 210 8.99 14.87 -9.89
C ASP A 210 8.26 15.61 -8.73
N LYS A 211 6.93 15.63 -8.80
CA LYS A 211 5.98 16.18 -7.82
C LYS A 211 4.94 15.15 -7.40
N ILE A 212 4.28 15.38 -6.27
CA ILE A 212 3.14 14.56 -5.85
C ILE A 212 1.95 14.85 -6.77
N ARG A 213 1.24 13.80 -7.15
CA ARG A 213 -0.03 13.87 -7.86
C ARG A 213 -1.11 13.27 -6.98
N LEU A 214 -2.21 14.02 -6.87
CA LEU A 214 -3.45 13.59 -6.25
C LEU A 214 -4.43 13.12 -7.30
N TYR A 215 -4.95 11.91 -7.12
CA TYR A 215 -5.92 11.31 -8.04
C TYR A 215 -7.30 11.31 -7.39
N HIS A 216 -8.29 11.86 -8.09
CA HIS A 216 -9.67 11.92 -7.64
C HIS A 216 -10.63 11.52 -8.75
N VAL A 217 -11.54 10.59 -8.48
CA VAL A 217 -12.61 10.23 -9.40
C VAL A 217 -13.81 11.15 -9.15
N LYS A 218 -14.22 11.89 -10.17
CA LYS A 218 -15.38 12.79 -10.13
C LYS A 218 -16.51 12.20 -10.97
N ASP A 219 -17.70 12.08 -10.39
CA ASP A 219 -18.90 11.76 -11.15
C ASP A 219 -19.34 12.98 -11.96
N LEU A 220 -19.53 12.78 -13.26
CA LEU A 220 -20.11 13.75 -14.17
C LEU A 220 -21.63 13.68 -14.06
N TYR A 221 -22.27 14.86 -14.03
CA TYR A 221 -23.73 14.94 -13.94
C TYR A 221 -24.35 14.28 -15.18
N CYS A 222 -25.14 13.22 -14.96
CA CYS A 222 -25.78 12.48 -16.04
C CYS A 222 -27.21 12.98 -16.21
N ALA A 223 -27.50 13.60 -17.36
CA ALA A 223 -28.79 14.25 -17.61
C ALA A 223 -29.90 13.27 -18.07
N SER A 224 -29.61 11.98 -18.32
CA SER A 224 -30.59 11.06 -18.92
C SER A 224 -30.60 9.65 -18.32
N LEU A 225 -31.79 9.05 -18.25
CA LEU A 225 -32.05 7.68 -17.77
C LEU A 225 -31.45 6.58 -18.69
N ASN A 226 -31.11 6.88 -19.95
CA ASN A 226 -30.62 5.89 -20.90
C ASN A 226 -29.16 5.48 -20.64
N ASP A 227 -28.37 6.37 -20.04
CA ASP A 227 -26.94 6.15 -19.74
C ASP A 227 -26.74 5.19 -18.54
N ILE A 228 -27.77 5.05 -17.69
CA ILE A 228 -27.75 4.14 -16.53
C ILE A 228 -27.68 2.66 -16.99
N ASN A 229 -28.27 2.33 -18.13
CA ASN A 229 -28.38 0.95 -18.60
C ASN A 229 -27.10 0.41 -19.27
N GLN A 230 -26.25 1.27 -19.84
CA GLN A 230 -24.95 0.83 -20.38
C GLN A 230 -23.95 0.44 -19.28
N ASN A 231 -24.02 1.09 -18.10
CA ASN A 231 -23.17 0.77 -16.95
C ASN A 231 -23.35 -0.65 -16.39
N ILE A 232 -24.46 -1.34 -16.71
CA ILE A 232 -24.77 -2.67 -16.17
C ILE A 232 -24.25 -3.77 -17.11
N LEU A 233 -24.20 -3.52 -18.44
CA LEU A 233 -23.83 -4.55 -19.43
C LEU A 233 -22.32 -4.78 -19.55
N GLU A 234 -21.47 -3.78 -19.29
CA GLU A 234 -20.01 -3.91 -19.44
C GLU A 234 -19.32 -4.60 -18.25
N SER A 235 -20.04 -4.85 -17.15
CA SER A 235 -19.49 -5.47 -15.93
C SER A 235 -19.20 -6.98 -16.03
N SER A 236 -19.35 -7.59 -17.21
CA SER A 236 -19.20 -9.04 -17.43
C SER A 236 -17.86 -9.47 -18.05
N GLU A 237 -16.99 -8.55 -18.44
CA GLU A 237 -15.63 -8.90 -18.87
C GLU A 237 -14.69 -9.03 -17.65
N SER A 238 -13.76 -9.99 -17.74
CA SER A 238 -12.90 -10.46 -16.67
C SER A 238 -12.31 -9.32 -15.83
N ILE A 239 -12.41 -9.42 -14.50
CA ILE A 239 -11.73 -8.53 -13.54
C ILE A 239 -10.23 -8.54 -13.87
N ASP A 240 -9.78 -7.53 -14.61
CA ASP A 240 -8.43 -7.47 -15.15
C ASP A 240 -7.45 -7.08 -14.05
N GLY A 241 -6.47 -7.96 -13.81
CA GLY A 241 -5.39 -7.73 -12.86
C GLY A 241 -4.15 -7.17 -13.55
N THR A 242 -3.28 -6.58 -12.73
CA THR A 242 -2.01 -5.90 -13.07
C THR A 242 -1.05 -6.67 -13.98
N TYR A 243 -1.22 -7.99 -14.09
CA TYR A 243 -0.29 -8.91 -14.75
C TYR A 243 -0.70 -9.31 -16.19
N ARG A 244 -1.84 -8.83 -16.72
CA ARG A 244 -2.28 -9.18 -18.06
C ARG A 244 -1.58 -8.33 -19.14
N LYS A 245 -1.07 -9.00 -20.18
CA LYS A 245 -0.46 -8.33 -21.35
C LYS A 245 -1.55 -7.73 -22.24
N LEU A 246 -1.52 -6.41 -22.42
CA LEU A 246 -2.42 -5.71 -23.36
C LEU A 246 -1.96 -5.87 -24.83
N PRO A 247 -2.89 -5.81 -25.80
CA PRO A 247 -2.56 -5.66 -27.21
C PRO A 247 -1.71 -4.40 -27.44
N THR A 248 -0.76 -4.47 -28.37
CA THR A 248 0.04 -3.30 -28.76
C THR A 248 -0.82 -2.39 -29.63
N GLU A 249 -1.08 -1.15 -29.21
CA GLU A 249 -1.75 -0.16 -30.07
C GLU A 249 -0.78 0.37 -31.14
N GLU A 250 -1.26 0.57 -32.37
CA GLU A 250 -0.48 1.19 -33.43
C GLU A 250 -0.42 2.73 -33.25
N PRO A 251 0.72 3.38 -33.55
CA PRO A 251 0.86 4.82 -33.39
C PRO A 251 0.04 5.58 -34.43
N ASP A 252 -0.95 6.33 -33.95
CA ASP A 252 -1.68 7.40 -34.62
C ASP A 252 -0.73 8.49 -35.19
N SER A 253 -0.75 8.72 -36.49
CA SER A 253 0.24 9.53 -37.21
C SER A 253 0.09 11.04 -37.08
N GLU A 254 -0.99 11.51 -36.46
CA GLU A 254 -1.34 12.95 -36.39
C GLU A 254 -0.93 13.64 -35.07
N LEU A 255 -0.58 12.87 -34.03
CA LEU A 255 -0.19 13.39 -32.73
C LEU A 255 1.33 13.39 -32.55
N ASN A 256 1.87 14.40 -31.86
CA ASN A 256 3.24 14.32 -31.35
C ASN A 256 3.35 13.11 -30.41
N VAL A 257 4.47 12.37 -30.49
CA VAL A 257 4.86 11.27 -29.61
C VAL A 257 4.55 11.53 -28.12
N GLU A 258 4.73 12.75 -27.62
CA GLU A 258 4.46 13.09 -26.22
C GLU A 258 2.97 13.27 -25.90
N GLU A 259 2.19 13.87 -26.79
CA GLU A 259 0.72 13.98 -26.66
C GLU A 259 0.05 12.62 -26.81
N GLN A 260 0.55 11.80 -27.73
CA GLN A 260 0.10 10.43 -27.93
C GLN A 260 0.34 9.56 -26.71
N ARG A 261 1.52 9.68 -26.08
CA ARG A 261 1.84 9.01 -24.81
C ARG A 261 0.92 9.47 -23.68
N GLN A 262 0.65 10.77 -23.55
CA GLN A 262 -0.23 11.29 -22.49
C GLN A 262 -1.69 10.82 -22.66
N ASN A 263 -2.20 10.79 -23.89
CA ASN A 263 -3.56 10.32 -24.18
C ASN A 263 -3.70 8.82 -23.92
N SER A 264 -2.73 8.02 -24.35
CA SER A 264 -2.67 6.58 -24.06
C SER A 264 -2.59 6.31 -22.55
N SER A 265 -1.77 7.07 -21.82
CA SER A 265 -1.64 6.98 -20.35
C SER A 265 -2.97 7.22 -19.62
N LYS A 266 -3.69 8.28 -20.00
CA LYS A 266 -5.01 8.59 -19.42
C LYS A 266 -6.02 7.49 -19.73
N LYS A 267 -6.04 6.98 -20.96
CA LYS A 267 -6.95 5.89 -21.37
C LYS A 267 -6.70 4.62 -20.56
N HIS A 268 -5.44 4.18 -20.47
CA HIS A 268 -5.07 2.99 -19.70
C HIS A 268 -5.37 3.12 -18.20
N LEU A 269 -5.12 4.28 -17.60
CA LEU A 269 -5.49 4.51 -16.19
C LEU A 269 -7.00 4.45 -15.96
N ARG A 270 -7.81 4.95 -16.91
CA ARG A 270 -9.28 4.84 -16.82
C ARG A 270 -9.72 3.38 -16.86
N GLU A 271 -9.17 2.59 -17.78
CA GLU A 271 -9.44 1.15 -17.90
C GLU A 271 -9.01 0.39 -16.64
N LEU A 272 -7.79 0.61 -16.16
CA LEU A 272 -7.24 -0.03 -14.96
C LEU A 272 -8.07 0.25 -13.69
N LEU A 273 -8.58 1.48 -13.56
CA LEU A 273 -9.43 1.89 -12.45
C LEU A 273 -10.90 1.44 -12.62
N GLY A 274 -11.28 0.90 -13.78
CA GLY A 274 -12.66 0.53 -14.10
C GLY A 274 -13.60 1.74 -14.05
N LEU A 275 -13.15 2.90 -14.52
CA LEU A 275 -13.97 4.12 -14.48
C LEU A 275 -15.15 4.01 -15.44
N LYS A 276 -16.33 4.39 -14.95
CA LYS A 276 -17.54 4.44 -15.78
C LYS A 276 -17.46 5.57 -16.81
N HIS A 277 -18.28 5.48 -17.85
CA HIS A 277 -18.35 6.52 -18.89
C HIS A 277 -18.69 7.91 -18.32
N ASN A 278 -19.48 7.96 -17.24
CA ASN A 278 -19.85 9.19 -16.54
C ASN A 278 -18.87 9.56 -15.42
N GLN A 279 -17.66 8.99 -15.41
CA GLN A 279 -16.63 9.30 -14.43
C GLN A 279 -15.39 9.87 -15.08
N GLU A 280 -14.81 10.86 -14.42
CA GLU A 280 -13.58 11.53 -14.83
C GLU A 280 -12.50 11.36 -13.76
N LEU A 281 -11.28 11.05 -14.20
CA LEU A 281 -10.09 11.07 -13.35
C LEU A 281 -9.49 12.47 -13.34
N VAL A 282 -9.63 13.17 -12.22
CA VAL A 282 -9.01 14.48 -11.98
C VAL A 282 -7.65 14.26 -11.32
N VAL A 283 -6.61 14.85 -11.91
CA VAL A 283 -5.23 14.80 -11.38
C VAL A 283 -4.82 16.19 -10.92
N THR A 284 -4.55 16.36 -9.64
CA THR A 284 -4.05 17.63 -9.05
C THR A 284 -2.58 17.47 -8.71
N ARG A 285 -1.73 18.41 -9.13
CA ARG A 285 -0.31 18.41 -8.81
C ARG A 285 -0.09 19.24 -7.55
N ILE A 286 0.76 18.74 -6.64
CA ILE A 286 1.20 19.48 -5.46
C ILE A 286 2.61 19.98 -5.71
N GLU A 287 2.79 21.29 -5.64
CA GLU A 287 4.04 21.96 -5.99
C GLU A 287 5.09 21.86 -4.89
N ASP A 288 4.72 22.01 -3.62
CA ASP A 288 5.67 21.95 -2.50
C ASP A 288 5.03 21.59 -1.16
N ASP A 289 5.87 21.51 -0.11
CA ASP A 289 5.47 21.22 1.27
C ASP A 289 4.41 22.22 1.79
N SER A 290 4.42 23.48 1.31
CA SER A 290 3.47 24.50 1.75
C SER A 290 2.09 24.25 1.19
N GLU A 291 1.97 23.99 -0.12
CA GLU A 291 0.70 23.61 -0.75
C GLU A 291 0.19 22.29 -0.19
N TRP A 292 1.09 21.32 0.00
CA TRP A 292 0.76 20.05 0.64
C TRP A 292 0.12 20.25 2.02
N SER A 293 0.69 21.15 2.84
CA SER A 293 0.16 21.45 4.16
C SER A 293 -1.21 22.14 4.17
N THR A 294 -1.67 22.65 3.02
CA THR A 294 -3.04 23.18 2.89
C THR A 294 -4.08 22.07 2.72
N TYR A 295 -3.68 20.86 2.31
CA TYR A 295 -4.55 19.69 2.21
C TYR A 295 -4.73 19.00 3.58
N LEU A 296 -4.90 19.78 4.64
CA LEU A 296 -5.25 19.29 5.97
C LEU A 296 -6.76 19.34 6.10
N ASN A 297 -7.45 18.24 5.84
CA ASN A 297 -8.89 18.25 6.02
C ASN A 297 -9.39 16.94 6.60
N ASP A 298 -9.92 17.04 7.83
CA ASP A 298 -10.92 16.13 8.40
C ASP A 298 -12.11 15.90 7.44
N ASP A 299 -12.24 16.65 6.35
CA ASP A 299 -13.25 16.41 5.33
C ASP A 299 -13.17 15.00 4.76
N LYS A 300 -11.97 14.43 4.56
CA LYS A 300 -11.88 13.01 4.17
C LYS A 300 -12.44 12.10 5.26
N LEU A 301 -12.25 12.44 6.54
CA LEU A 301 -12.88 11.74 7.65
C LEU A 301 -14.42 11.92 7.63
N LYS A 302 -14.94 13.10 7.30
CA LYS A 302 -16.40 13.37 7.23
C LYS A 302 -17.10 12.58 6.12
N LEU A 303 -16.38 12.19 5.05
CA LEU A 303 -16.91 11.35 3.98
C LEU A 303 -17.14 9.89 4.41
N LEU A 304 -16.55 9.45 5.54
CA LEU A 304 -16.78 8.11 6.07
C LEU A 304 -18.19 7.99 6.67
N SER A 305 -18.71 6.77 6.69
CA SER A 305 -19.89 6.42 7.48
C SER A 305 -19.71 6.75 8.96
N THR A 306 -20.79 6.92 9.72
CA THR A 306 -20.73 7.19 11.17
C THR A 306 -19.89 6.15 11.91
N ARG A 307 -20.04 4.86 11.57
CA ARG A 307 -19.23 3.78 12.12
C ARG A 307 -17.75 3.94 11.78
N GLY A 308 -17.43 4.25 10.52
CA GLY A 308 -16.06 4.47 10.08
C GLY A 308 -15.40 5.66 10.79
N GLN A 309 -16.14 6.75 10.98
CA GLN A 309 -15.68 7.93 11.72
C GLN A 309 -15.38 7.61 13.19
N MET A 310 -16.28 6.89 13.86
CA MET A 310 -16.08 6.47 15.25
C MET A 310 -14.85 5.58 15.38
N ASN A 311 -14.69 4.61 14.47
CA ASN A 311 -13.55 3.70 14.48
C ASN A 311 -12.21 4.42 14.27
N ALA A 312 -12.14 5.30 13.27
CA ALA A 312 -10.94 6.09 13.01
C ALA A 312 -10.56 6.93 14.24
N LYS A 313 -11.51 7.70 14.78
CA LYS A 313 -11.30 8.54 15.98
C LYS A 313 -10.82 7.72 17.18
N PHE A 314 -11.47 6.60 17.46
CA PHE A 314 -11.09 5.70 18.55
C PHE A 314 -9.67 5.15 18.37
N THR A 315 -9.34 4.68 17.17
CA THR A 315 -8.01 4.15 16.83
C THR A 315 -6.94 5.21 17.01
N ILE A 316 -7.13 6.41 16.45
CA ILE A 316 -6.19 7.53 16.54
C ILE A 316 -5.96 7.94 17.99
N GLN A 317 -7.03 8.10 18.77
CA GLN A 317 -6.91 8.44 20.19
C GLN A 317 -6.16 7.38 20.99
N SER A 318 -6.39 6.09 20.68
CA SER A 318 -5.68 4.99 21.33
C SER A 318 -4.19 5.01 21.00
N LEU A 319 -3.83 5.23 19.74
CA LEU A 319 -2.44 5.33 19.29
C LEU A 319 -1.72 6.55 19.90
N ASN A 320 -2.35 7.71 19.91
CA ASN A 320 -1.78 8.92 20.52
C ASN A 320 -1.52 8.74 22.02
N ARG A 321 -2.36 7.95 22.71
CA ARG A 321 -2.19 7.64 24.13
C ARG A 321 -1.03 6.69 24.41
N CYS A 322 -0.53 5.92 23.44
CA CYS A 322 0.61 4.99 23.62
C CYS A 322 1.83 5.63 24.26
N TYR A 323 2.05 6.92 24.03
CA TYR A 323 3.24 7.65 24.51
C TYR A 323 3.12 8.15 25.96
N SER A 324 1.95 8.04 26.60
CA SER A 324 1.74 8.40 28.00
C SER A 324 1.75 7.18 28.92
N THR A 325 2.18 7.31 30.18
CA THR A 325 2.24 6.20 31.15
C THR A 325 0.89 5.51 31.34
N ILE A 326 -0.19 6.29 31.47
CA ILE A 326 -1.55 5.76 31.63
C ILE A 326 -2.04 5.11 30.33
N GLY A 327 -1.80 5.78 29.20
CA GLY A 327 -2.21 5.26 27.90
C GLY A 327 -1.51 3.94 27.53
N ARG A 328 -0.24 3.80 27.91
CA ARG A 328 0.52 2.55 27.80
C ARG A 328 -0.18 1.41 28.53
N PHE A 329 -0.51 1.60 29.82
CA PHE A 329 -1.22 0.59 30.60
C PHE A 329 -2.56 0.21 29.95
N THR A 330 -3.33 1.20 29.47
CA THR A 330 -4.61 0.91 28.81
C THR A 330 -4.46 0.15 27.50
N ASN A 331 -3.42 0.45 26.70
CA ASN A 331 -3.17 -0.25 25.45
C ASN A 331 -2.62 -1.66 25.66
N GLU A 332 -1.72 -1.87 26.63
CA GLU A 332 -1.24 -3.19 27.01
C GLU A 332 -2.41 -4.07 27.53
N TRP A 333 -3.32 -3.48 28.30
CA TRP A 333 -4.53 -4.16 28.76
C TRP A 333 -5.47 -4.52 27.60
N ALA A 334 -5.75 -3.58 26.70
CA ALA A 334 -6.60 -3.81 25.53
C ALA A 334 -6.01 -4.87 24.58
N LEU A 335 -4.70 -4.78 24.31
CA LEU A 335 -3.98 -5.77 23.51
C LEU A 335 -4.04 -7.15 24.17
N SER A 336 -3.80 -7.22 25.49
CA SER A 336 -3.89 -8.47 26.25
C SER A 336 -5.30 -9.08 26.17
N PHE A 337 -6.34 -8.26 26.22
CA PHE A 337 -7.72 -8.71 26.07
C PHE A 337 -8.00 -9.23 24.64
N ILE A 338 -7.54 -8.53 23.60
CA ILE A 338 -7.67 -8.97 22.21
C ILE A 338 -6.93 -10.30 22.01
N LEU A 339 -5.69 -10.40 22.47
CA LEU A 339 -4.89 -11.63 22.40
C LEU A 339 -5.54 -12.77 23.18
N TYR A 340 -6.14 -12.51 24.34
CA TYR A 340 -6.93 -13.48 25.09
C TYR A 340 -8.13 -13.99 24.28
N ARG A 341 -8.88 -13.09 23.63
CA ARG A 341 -10.00 -13.46 22.74
C ARG A 341 -9.52 -14.31 21.56
N ILE A 342 -8.43 -13.91 20.91
CA ILE A 342 -7.80 -14.65 19.81
C ILE A 342 -7.37 -16.05 20.29
N LYS A 343 -6.71 -16.17 21.45
CA LYS A 343 -6.30 -17.46 22.02
C LYS A 343 -7.48 -18.35 22.34
N ARG A 344 -8.58 -17.80 22.87
CA ARG A 344 -9.81 -18.56 23.15
C ARG A 344 -10.48 -19.07 21.86
N LEU A 345 -10.37 -18.33 20.76
CA LEU A 345 -10.90 -18.75 19.46
C LEU A 345 -10.03 -19.82 18.79
N HIS A 346 -8.70 -19.73 18.93
CA HIS A 346 -7.76 -20.75 18.44
C HIS A 346 -7.60 -21.97 19.38
N GLY A 347 -8.10 -21.88 20.61
CA GLY A 347 -8.10 -22.97 21.60
C GLY A 347 -9.26 -23.96 21.43
N LYS A 348 -9.66 -24.23 20.17
CA LYS A 348 -10.54 -25.33 19.77
C LYS A 348 -9.83 -26.20 18.74
#